data_AF-A0A6V7INJ0-F1
#
_entry.id   AF-A0A6V7INJ0-F1
#
_cell.length_a   1.000
_cell.length_b   1.000
_cell.length_c   1.000
_cell.angle_alpha   90.00
_cell.angle_beta   90.00
_cell.angle_gamma   90.00
#
_symmetry.space_group_name_H-M   'P 1'
#
loop_
_entity.id
_entity.type
_entity.pdbx_description
1 polymer ?
#
loop_
_entity_poly.entity_id
_entity_poly.type
_entity_poly.pdbx_seq_one_letter_code
_entity_poly.pdbx_strand_id
1 'polypeptide(L)'
;AVLNGIIAEPGDFPYQVILEYKNSSSICSGSIISETQIVTAWHCVDNIKYEDIKIIAGVVKRNDPHRQVYSVADVRLHRERCKEPSSRRCYDIAVIT
;
A
#
# COMPACT_ATOMS: atom_id res chain seq x y z
N ALA A 1 0.05 14.83 -1.81
CA ALA A 1 0.02 15.36 -3.18
C ALA A 1 1.35 15.05 -3.85
N VAL A 2 1.34 14.71 -5.14
CA VAL A 2 2.57 14.63 -5.93
C VAL A 2 2.91 16.04 -6.39
N LEU A 3 4.06 16.57 -5.96
CA LEU A 3 4.47 17.92 -6.32
C LEU A 3 4.77 17.98 -7.82
N ASN A 4 4.19 18.96 -8.52
CA ASN A 4 4.27 19.09 -9.98
C ASN A 4 3.75 17.88 -10.77
N GLY A 5 2.89 17.06 -10.14
CA GLY A 5 2.20 15.98 -10.81
C GLY A 5 1.07 16.48 -11.70
N ILE A 6 0.65 15.61 -12.62
CA ILE A 6 -0.59 15.75 -13.39
C ILE A 6 -1.66 14.84 -12.80
N ILE A 7 -2.92 15.20 -12.97
CA ILE A 7 -4.05 14.35 -12.54
C ILE A 7 -4.04 13.11 -13.44
N ALA A 8 -4.10 11.94 -12.82
CA ALA A 8 -4.23 10.67 -13.52
C ALA A 8 -5.68 10.47 -13.96
N GLU A 9 -5.87 9.90 -15.15
CA GLU A 9 -7.17 9.50 -15.66
C GLU A 9 -7.46 8.02 -15.37
N PRO A 10 -8.74 7.60 -15.38
CA PRO A 10 -9.09 6.19 -15.25
C PRO A 10 -8.37 5.34 -16.31
N GLY A 11 -7.60 4.36 -15.85
CA GLY A 11 -6.85 3.43 -16.72
C GLY A 11 -5.37 3.72 -16.88
N ASP A 12 -4.87 4.90 -16.46
CA ASP A 12 -3.43 5.23 -16.58
C ASP A 12 -2.55 4.30 -15.73
N PHE A 13 -3.01 3.96 -14.53
CA PHE A 13 -2.25 3.20 -13.53
C PHE A 13 -3.11 2.09 -12.91
N PRO A 14 -3.47 1.04 -13.67
CA PRO A 14 -4.39 0.00 -13.21
C PRO A 14 -3.83 -0.84 -12.05
N TYR A 15 -2.51 -0.81 -11.86
CA TYR A 15 -1.82 -1.49 -10.76
C TYR A 15 -1.79 -0.67 -9.45
N GLN A 16 -2.18 0.61 -9.46
CA GLN A 16 -2.12 1.46 -8.27
C GLN A 16 -3.21 1.10 -7.26
N VAL A 17 -2.83 0.93 -6.00
CA VAL A 17 -3.77 0.69 -4.89
C VAL A 17 -3.53 1.61 -3.71
N ILE A 18 -4.56 1.78 -2.89
CA ILE A 18 -4.52 2.53 -1.63
C ILE A 18 -4.59 1.52 -0.48
N LEU A 19 -3.73 1.70 0.52
CA LEU A 19 -3.81 1.00 1.80
C LEU A 19 -4.57 1.90 2.78
N GLU A 20 -5.70 1.42 3.25
CA GLU A 20 -6.47 2.05 4.34
C GLU A 20 -6.31 1.25 5.61
N TYR A 21 -6.15 1.96 6.73
CA TYR A 21 -5.97 1.37 8.05
C TYR A 21 -7.19 1.64 8.92
N LYS A 22 -7.62 0.62 9.66
CA LYS A 22 -8.69 0.78 10.65
C LYS A 22 -8.30 1.84 11.69
N ASN A 23 -9.23 2.73 11.99
CA ASN A 23 -9.07 3.81 12.99
C ASN A 23 -7.89 4.77 12.74
N SER A 24 -7.39 4.88 11.51
CA SER A 24 -6.32 5.81 11.16
C SER A 24 -6.64 6.57 9.89
N SER A 25 -6.27 7.85 9.87
CA SER A 25 -6.36 8.71 8.68
C SER A 25 -5.11 8.60 7.80
N SER A 26 -4.08 7.88 8.24
CA SER A 26 -2.87 7.63 7.47
C SER A 26 -3.19 6.84 6.22
N ILE A 27 -2.42 7.08 5.16
CA ILE A 27 -2.62 6.46 3.85
C ILE A 27 -1.25 6.05 3.33
N CYS A 28 -1.16 4.81 2.86
CA CYS A 28 -0.07 4.37 2.00
C CYS A 28 -0.61 3.91 0.64
N SER A 29 0.32 3.62 -0.27
CA SER A 29 0.01 3.03 -1.57
C SER A 29 0.74 1.70 -1.76
N GLY A 30 0.33 0.96 -2.77
CA GLY A 30 1.00 -0.25 -3.23
C GLY A 30 0.83 -0.42 -4.74
N SER A 31 1.45 -1.45 -5.29
CA SER A 31 1.29 -1.84 -6.69
C SER A 31 0.96 -3.32 -6.82
N ILE A 32 -0.04 -3.62 -7.63
CA ILE A 32 -0.42 -4.99 -7.98
C ILE A 32 0.71 -5.62 -8.80
N ILE A 33 1.23 -6.76 -8.35
CA ILE A 33 2.31 -7.50 -9.00
C ILE A 33 1.87 -8.89 -9.46
N SER A 34 0.73 -9.39 -8.98
CA SER A 34 0.07 -10.62 -9.45
C SER A 34 -1.42 -10.57 -9.08
N GLU A 35 -2.18 -11.61 -9.42
CA GLU A 35 -3.63 -11.69 -9.18
C GLU A 35 -4.01 -11.48 -7.71
N THR A 36 -3.12 -11.83 -6.77
CA THR A 36 -3.38 -11.77 -5.33
C THR A 36 -2.28 -11.06 -4.55
N GLN A 37 -1.29 -10.46 -5.20
CA GLN A 37 -0.15 -9.86 -4.49
C GLN A 37 0.05 -8.40 -4.82
N ILE A 38 0.36 -7.65 -3.78
CA ILE A 38 0.68 -6.22 -3.83
C ILE A 38 2.05 -6.00 -3.21
N VAL A 39 2.93 -5.29 -3.91
CA VAL A 39 4.15 -4.75 -3.32
C VAL A 39 3.86 -3.40 -2.69
N THR A 40 4.40 -3.16 -1.50
CA THR A 40 4.33 -1.88 -0.79
C THR A 40 5.62 -1.65 0.00
N ALA A 41 5.67 -0.57 0.76
CA ALA A 41 6.78 -0.28 1.65
C ALA A 41 6.64 -1.05 2.98
N TRP A 42 7.75 -1.44 3.59
CA TRP A 42 7.78 -2.11 4.89
C TRP A 42 7.13 -1.24 5.96
N HIS A 43 7.46 0.05 6.00
CA HIS A 43 6.95 0.97 7.02
C HIS A 43 5.44 1.23 6.90
N CYS A 44 4.83 0.90 5.75
CA CYS A 44 3.40 1.00 5.56
C CYS A 44 2.63 -0.12 6.26
N VAL A 45 3.30 -1.20 6.67
CA VAL A 45 2.63 -2.39 7.21
C VAL A 45 3.30 -2.92 8.49
N ASP A 46 4.46 -2.39 8.85
CA ASP A 46 5.14 -2.70 10.11
C ASP A 46 4.31 -2.30 11.33
N ASN A 47 4.28 -3.18 12.34
CA ASN A 47 3.49 -3.05 13.58
C ASN A 47 1.98 -2.83 13.36
N ILE A 48 1.45 -3.20 12.20
CA ILE A 48 0.01 -3.15 11.90
C ILE A 48 -0.49 -4.59 11.72
N LYS A 49 -1.61 -4.92 12.36
CA LYS A 49 -2.29 -6.20 12.13
C LYS A 49 -2.88 -6.21 10.73
N TYR A 50 -2.63 -7.26 9.97
CA TYR A 50 -3.06 -7.31 8.58
C TYR A 50 -4.60 -7.24 8.43
N GLU A 51 -5.35 -7.70 9.43
CA GLU A 51 -6.81 -7.62 9.50
C GLU A 51 -7.32 -6.17 9.63
N ASP A 52 -6.46 -5.25 10.08
CA ASP A 52 -6.76 -3.83 10.17
C ASP A 52 -6.39 -3.07 8.88
N ILE A 53 -5.88 -3.77 7.85
CA ILE A 53 -5.51 -3.21 6.54
C ILE A 53 -6.59 -3.59 5.51
N LYS A 54 -7.01 -2.60 4.72
CA LYS A 54 -7.83 -2.81 3.53
C LYS A 54 -7.11 -2.29 2.31
N ILE A 55 -7.19 -3.06 1.23
CA ILE A 55 -6.72 -2.62 -0.08
C ILE A 55 -7.88 -2.04 -0.86
N ILE A 56 -7.70 -0.83 -1.40
CA ILE A 56 -8.63 -0.18 -2.29
C ILE A 56 -8.04 -0.13 -3.69
N ALA A 57 -8.76 -0.68 -4.67
CA ALA A 57 -8.34 -0.76 -6.07
C ALA A 57 -9.43 -0.24 -7.03
N GLY A 58 -9.04 -0.02 -8.29
CA GLY A 58 -9.96 0.32 -9.36
C GLY A 58 -10.49 1.76 -9.32
N VAL A 59 -9.79 2.69 -8.65
CA VAL A 59 -10.26 4.07 -8.47
C VAL A 59 -9.16 5.09 -8.68
N VAL A 60 -9.55 6.26 -9.22
CA VAL A 60 -8.68 7.45 -9.27
C VAL A 60 -8.86 8.29 -7.99
N LYS A 61 -10.08 8.35 -7.46
CA LYS A 61 -10.41 9.10 -6.25
C LYS A 61 -10.68 8.13 -5.09
N ARG A 62 -10.04 8.38 -3.94
CA ARG A 62 -10.18 7.53 -2.74
C ARG A 62 -11.64 7.29 -2.31
N ASN A 63 -12.49 8.31 -2.43
CA ASN A 63 -13.89 8.28 -1.99
C ASN A 63 -14.87 7.87 -3.10
N ASP A 64 -14.38 7.26 -4.19
CA ASP A 64 -15.22 6.80 -5.27
C ASP A 64 -16.16 5.67 -4.78
N PRO A 65 -17.48 5.75 -5.05
CA PRO A 65 -18.43 4.72 -4.63
C PRO A 65 -18.20 3.36 -5.31
N HIS A 66 -17.54 3.33 -6.48
CA HIS A 66 -17.24 2.10 -7.21
C HIS A 66 -15.92 1.45 -6.78
N ARG A 67 -15.36 1.87 -5.64
CA ARG A 67 -14.12 1.30 -5.10
C ARG A 67 -14.22 -0.19 -4.81
N GLN A 68 -13.22 -0.92 -5.25
CA GLN A 68 -13.08 -2.35 -4.94
C GLN A 68 -12.27 -2.47 -3.65
N VAL A 69 -12.80 -3.22 -2.69
CA VAL A 69 -12.22 -3.33 -1.33
C VAL A 69 -11.86 -4.78 -1.07
N TYR A 70 -10.59 -5.04 -0.76
CA TYR A 70 -10.07 -6.38 -0.47
C TYR A 70 -9.53 -6.45 0.95
N SER A 71 -9.81 -7.57 1.63
CA SER A 71 -9.17 -7.95 2.89
C SER A 71 -7.78 -8.50 2.63
N VAL A 72 -6.86 -8.26 3.57
CA VAL A 72 -5.52 -8.87 3.55
C VAL A 72 -5.56 -10.22 4.27
N ALA A 73 -4.85 -11.21 3.74
CA ALA A 73 -4.66 -12.53 4.31
C ALA A 73 -3.26 -12.71 4.94
N ASP A 74 -2.22 -12.09 4.39
CA ASP A 74 -0.85 -12.14 4.94
C ASP A 74 -0.03 -10.90 4.57
N VAL A 75 0.98 -10.60 5.39
CA VAL A 75 1.97 -9.55 5.13
C VAL A 75 3.37 -10.11 5.32
N ARG A 76 4.13 -10.10 4.23
CA ARG A 76 5.51 -10.56 4.19
C ARG A 76 6.45 -9.37 4.16
N LEU A 77 6.98 -9.04 5.33
CA LEU A 77 8.02 -8.04 5.50
C LEU A 77 9.37 -8.57 4.97
N HIS A 78 10.19 -7.70 4.39
CA HIS A 78 11.59 -8.05 4.16
C HIS A 78 12.28 -8.44 5.49
N ARG A 79 13.04 -9.54 5.49
CA ARG A 79 13.58 -10.17 6.73
C ARG A 79 14.60 -9.29 7.45
N GLU A 80 15.32 -8.46 6.72
CA GLU A 80 16.35 -7.58 7.30
C GLU A 80 15.78 -6.19 7.58
N ARG A 81 15.70 -5.83 8.87
CA ARG A 81 15.59 -4.45 9.32
C ARG A 81 16.98 -3.83 9.33
N CYS A 82 17.13 -2.53 9.04
CA CYS A 82 18.42 -1.87 9.15
C CYS A 82 19.06 -2.12 10.52
N LYS A 83 20.33 -2.51 10.50
CA LYS A 83 21.19 -2.57 11.71
C LYS A 83 21.76 -1.19 12.06
N GLU A 84 21.82 -0.28 11.10
CA GLU A 84 22.40 1.05 11.25
C GLU A 84 21.37 2.10 11.73
N PRO A 85 21.65 2.85 12.82
CA PRO A 85 20.72 3.88 13.35
C PRO A 85 20.51 5.07 12.40
N SER A 86 21.46 5.31 11.49
CA SER A 86 21.44 6.43 10.53
C SER A 86 20.63 6.11 9.27
N SER A 87 20.42 4.84 8.96
CA SER A 87 19.57 4.41 7.85
C SER A 87 18.19 4.03 8.36
N ARG A 88 17.22 4.93 8.17
CA ARG A 88 15.85 4.70 8.63
C ARG A 88 15.01 3.82 7.68
N ARG A 89 15.53 3.41 6.51
CA ARG A 89 14.73 2.79 5.42
C ARG A 89 15.49 1.83 4.47
N CYS A 90 16.43 1.04 4.96
CA CYS A 90 16.97 -0.10 4.20
C CYS A 90 15.87 -1.15 4.05
N TYR A 91 15.77 -1.72 2.85
CA TYR A 91 14.83 -2.79 2.53
C TYR A 91 13.39 -2.47 2.93
N ASP A 92 12.96 -1.24 2.65
CA ASP A 92 11.61 -0.74 2.90
C ASP A 92 10.62 -1.32 1.87
N ILE A 93 10.49 -2.64 1.88
CA ILE A 93 9.66 -3.41 0.97
C ILE A 93 8.90 -4.50 1.73
N ALA A 94 7.64 -4.69 1.37
CA ALA A 94 6.79 -5.76 1.85
C ALA A 94 5.87 -6.24 0.72
N VAL A 95 5.42 -7.48 0.83
CA VAL A 95 4.42 -8.08 -0.06
C VAL A 95 3.19 -8.43 0.76
N ILE A 96 2.03 -7.93 0.31
CA ILE A 96 0.71 -8.23 0.86
C ILE A 96 0.09 -9.34 0.01
N THR A 97 -0.62 -10.27 0.65
CA THR A 97 -1.45 -11.31 0.00
C THR A 97 -2.84 -11.30 0.60
#